data_AF-F4RUV6-F1
#
_entry.id   AF-F4RUV6-F1
#
_cell.length_a   1.000
_cell.length_b   1.000
_cell.length_c   1.000
_cell.angle_alpha   90.00
_cell.angle_beta   90.00
_cell.angle_gamma   90.00
#
_symmetry.space_group_name_H-M   'P 1'
#
loop_
_entity.id
_entity.type
_entity.pdbx_description
1 polymer ?
#
loop_
_entity_poly.entity_id
_entity_poly.type
_entity_poly.pdbx_seq_one_letter_code
_entity_poly.pdbx_strand_id
1 'polypeptide(L)'
;MPPRKLITEDFQPLIADLVEEGLTNAEIQVELSTHHDLQCSLRSLTRARTDWGLQRLPDEHTYELFNDLISFYHGQGMRAEHIINIIKECHDFNLSPRTLARRCQVLGLHQKHDDIDLGKVTMEEVADRISSCPSYPQKPARCVCPQLPTSCSPNYCYLAPASNNGVEGLIPVTLEHVEEIQARHYPNADEIRTTSPLWLREICASAQEELQIDMANVTMENIWTVFHKILLFLRSYDLFLLGIPEGVPRAATNHEKAVETIQNRFGLVSRDN
;
A
#
# COMPACT_ATOMS: atom_id res chain seq x y z
N MET A 1 -38.09 -40.98 10.02
CA MET A 1 -37.14 -40.53 8.97
C MET A 1 -37.62 -41.11 7.65
N PRO A 2 -37.80 -40.30 6.60
CA PRO A 2 -38.13 -40.82 5.28
C PRO A 2 -36.98 -41.71 4.74
N PRO A 3 -37.29 -42.74 3.94
CA PRO A 3 -36.29 -43.65 3.41
C PRO A 3 -35.35 -42.92 2.45
N ARG A 4 -34.03 -43.07 2.65
CA ARG A 4 -33.01 -42.56 1.73
C ARG A 4 -33.06 -43.40 0.46
N LYS A 5 -33.53 -42.82 -0.65
CA LYS A 5 -33.48 -43.46 -1.97
C LYS A 5 -32.01 -43.46 -2.45
N LEU A 6 -31.58 -44.56 -3.05
CA LEU A 6 -30.26 -44.65 -3.68
C LEU A 6 -30.25 -43.83 -4.97
N ILE A 7 -29.17 -43.10 -5.21
CA ILE A 7 -28.94 -42.44 -6.50
C ILE A 7 -28.62 -43.54 -7.52
N THR A 8 -29.56 -43.82 -8.43
CA THR A 8 -29.41 -44.76 -9.54
C THR A 8 -28.95 -44.05 -10.82
N GLU A 9 -28.48 -44.81 -11.81
CA GLU A 9 -28.04 -44.28 -13.12
C GLU A 9 -29.12 -43.47 -13.85
N ASP A 10 -30.40 -43.69 -13.56
CA ASP A 10 -31.52 -42.94 -14.13
C ASP A 10 -31.45 -41.43 -13.83
N PHE A 11 -30.78 -41.03 -12.74
CA PHE A 11 -30.60 -39.64 -12.34
C PHE A 11 -29.30 -39.03 -12.87
N GLN A 12 -28.47 -39.79 -13.59
CA GLN A 12 -27.23 -39.30 -14.18
C GLN A 12 -27.43 -38.12 -15.14
N PRO A 13 -28.34 -38.16 -16.14
CA PRO A 13 -28.51 -37.04 -17.07
C PRO A 13 -29.00 -35.77 -16.35
N LEU A 14 -29.94 -35.92 -15.41
CA LEU A 14 -30.41 -34.81 -14.59
C LEU A 14 -29.29 -34.17 -13.76
N ILE A 15 -28.46 -34.99 -13.11
CA ILE A 15 -27.33 -34.49 -12.32
C ILE A 15 -26.26 -33.87 -13.23
N ALA A 16 -26.09 -34.37 -14.46
CA ALA A 16 -25.19 -33.77 -15.45
C ALA A 16 -25.67 -32.37 -15.85
N ASP A 17 -26.96 -32.19 -16.15
CA ASP A 17 -27.56 -30.90 -16.50
C ASP A 17 -27.38 -29.88 -15.36
N LEU A 18 -27.70 -30.28 -14.12
CA LEU A 18 -27.50 -29.42 -12.94
C LEU A 18 -26.02 -29.06 -12.70
N VAL A 19 -25.11 -29.96 -13.08
CA VAL A 19 -23.66 -29.68 -13.05
C VAL A 19 -23.26 -28.75 -14.19
N GLU A 20 -23.88 -28.80 -15.37
CA GLU A 20 -23.68 -27.84 -16.47
C GLU A 20 -24.22 -26.45 -16.14
N GLU A 21 -25.32 -26.36 -15.41
CA GLU A 21 -25.85 -25.12 -14.84
C GLU A 21 -24.93 -24.49 -13.79
N GLY A 22 -23.93 -25.24 -13.30
CA GLY A 22 -22.89 -24.73 -12.40
C GLY A 22 -23.21 -24.87 -10.92
N LEU A 23 -24.23 -25.66 -10.56
CA LEU A 23 -24.66 -25.83 -9.18
C LEU A 23 -23.63 -26.64 -8.37
N THR A 24 -23.45 -26.22 -7.12
CA THR A 24 -22.63 -26.93 -6.14
C THR A 24 -23.32 -28.20 -5.65
N ASN A 25 -22.56 -29.14 -5.06
CA ASN A 25 -23.15 -30.37 -4.50
C ASN A 25 -24.23 -30.10 -3.44
N ALA A 26 -24.15 -29.00 -2.71
CA ALA A 26 -25.16 -28.62 -1.72
C ALA A 26 -26.44 -28.14 -2.41
N GLU A 27 -26.32 -27.31 -3.45
CA GLU A 27 -27.46 -26.81 -4.21
C GLU A 27 -28.13 -27.93 -5.00
N ILE A 28 -27.35 -28.81 -5.64
CA ILE A 28 -27.87 -30.01 -6.32
C ILE A 28 -28.65 -30.90 -5.34
N GLN A 29 -28.17 -31.07 -4.11
CA GLN A 29 -28.89 -31.85 -3.10
C GLN A 29 -30.23 -31.21 -2.73
N VAL A 30 -30.29 -29.88 -2.59
CA VAL A 30 -31.52 -29.14 -2.33
C VAL A 30 -32.48 -29.27 -3.50
N GLU A 31 -31.99 -29.10 -4.73
CA GLU A 31 -32.76 -29.19 -5.97
C GLU A 31 -33.39 -30.57 -6.14
N LEU A 32 -32.60 -31.63 -5.95
CA LEU A 32 -33.06 -33.02 -6.00
C LEU A 32 -34.11 -33.33 -4.92
N SER A 33 -33.97 -32.72 -3.74
CA SER A 33 -34.94 -32.91 -2.65
C SER A 33 -36.25 -32.13 -2.86
N THR A 34 -36.19 -30.99 -3.55
CA THR A 34 -37.32 -30.06 -3.71
C THR A 34 -38.15 -30.38 -4.94
N HIS A 35 -37.51 -30.65 -6.08
CA HIS A 35 -38.17 -30.82 -7.37
C HIS A 35 -38.31 -32.29 -7.81
N HIS A 36 -37.50 -33.20 -7.25
CA HIS A 36 -37.42 -34.59 -7.72
C HIS A 36 -37.70 -35.65 -6.63
N ASP A 37 -38.17 -35.24 -5.44
CA ASP A 37 -38.47 -36.12 -4.29
C ASP A 37 -37.35 -37.15 -3.97
N LEU A 38 -36.10 -36.69 -4.16
CA LEU A 38 -34.90 -37.51 -3.99
C LEU A 38 -34.08 -37.02 -2.80
N GLN A 39 -34.25 -37.70 -1.67
CA GLN A 39 -33.50 -37.49 -0.44
C GLN A 39 -32.19 -38.27 -0.48
N CYS A 40 -31.12 -37.65 -0.99
CA CYS A 40 -29.78 -38.23 -0.99
C CYS A 40 -28.85 -37.53 0.02
N SER A 41 -27.74 -38.20 0.39
CA SER A 41 -26.68 -37.57 1.19
C SER A 41 -25.62 -36.93 0.29
N LEU A 42 -24.98 -35.84 0.75
CA LEU A 42 -23.85 -35.23 0.05
C LEU A 42 -22.74 -36.23 -0.31
N ARG A 43 -22.49 -37.22 0.55
CA ARG A 43 -21.51 -38.28 0.29
C ARG A 43 -21.93 -39.18 -0.86
N SER A 44 -23.20 -39.57 -0.90
CA SER A 44 -23.77 -40.38 -2.00
C SER A 44 -23.70 -39.64 -3.32
N LEU A 45 -24.06 -38.35 -3.32
CA LEU A 45 -23.99 -37.49 -4.49
C LEU A 45 -22.54 -37.29 -4.98
N THR A 46 -21.61 -37.02 -4.05
CA THR A 46 -20.19 -36.86 -4.38
C THR A 46 -19.63 -38.14 -5.00
N ARG A 47 -19.99 -39.31 -4.45
CA ARG A 47 -19.58 -40.60 -4.98
C ARG A 47 -20.15 -40.84 -6.38
N ALA A 48 -21.46 -40.68 -6.56
CA ALA A 48 -22.12 -40.85 -7.86
C ALA A 48 -21.51 -39.93 -8.93
N ARG A 49 -21.29 -38.65 -8.62
CA ARG A 49 -20.62 -37.71 -9.52
C ARG A 49 -19.19 -38.13 -9.86
N THR A 50 -18.47 -38.74 -8.92
CA THR A 50 -17.11 -39.23 -9.16
C THR A 50 -17.14 -40.46 -10.07
N ASP A 51 -18.02 -41.41 -9.77
CA ASP A 51 -18.19 -42.65 -10.53
C ASP A 51 -18.65 -42.36 -11.97
N TRP A 52 -19.44 -41.30 -12.18
CA TRP A 52 -19.92 -40.85 -13.49
C TRP A 52 -19.03 -39.82 -14.19
N GLY A 53 -17.89 -39.44 -13.60
CA GLY A 53 -16.98 -38.45 -14.19
C GLY A 53 -17.54 -37.02 -14.28
N LEU A 54 -18.61 -36.69 -13.55
CA LEU A 54 -19.24 -35.36 -13.50
C LEU A 54 -18.52 -34.37 -12.57
N GLN A 55 -17.20 -34.56 -12.39
CA GLN A 55 -16.38 -33.62 -11.63
C GLN A 55 -15.93 -32.50 -12.57
N ARG A 56 -16.31 -31.25 -12.26
CA ARG A 56 -15.66 -30.08 -12.86
C ARG A 56 -14.26 -29.98 -12.26
N LEU A 57 -13.31 -30.64 -12.91
CA LEU A 57 -11.90 -30.38 -12.70
C LEU A 57 -11.57 -29.04 -13.39
N PRO A 58 -10.81 -28.15 -12.76
CA PRO A 58 -10.16 -27.05 -13.47
C PRO A 58 -9.43 -27.59 -14.69
N ASP A 59 -9.51 -26.88 -15.81
CA ASP A 59 -8.74 -27.24 -17.00
C ASP A 59 -7.23 -27.12 -16.74
N GLU A 60 -6.44 -27.76 -17.60
CA GLU A 60 -4.97 -27.78 -17.49
C GLU A 60 -4.40 -26.35 -17.42
N HIS A 61 -4.95 -25.44 -18.24
CA HIS A 61 -4.56 -24.04 -18.29
C HIS A 61 -4.83 -23.29 -16.98
N THR A 62 -5.98 -23.52 -16.33
CA THR A 62 -6.27 -22.94 -15.01
C THR A 62 -5.30 -23.47 -13.96
N TYR A 63 -4.89 -24.73 -14.07
CA TYR A 63 -3.87 -25.27 -13.16
C TYR A 63 -2.47 -24.71 -13.40
N GLU A 64 -2.08 -24.46 -14.64
CA GLU A 64 -0.83 -23.76 -14.95
C GLU A 64 -0.84 -22.34 -14.38
N LEU A 65 -1.92 -21.60 -14.60
CA LEU A 65 -2.09 -20.26 -14.03
C LEU A 65 -2.04 -20.28 -12.50
N PHE A 66 -2.66 -21.27 -11.84
CA PHE A 66 -2.54 -21.44 -10.40
C PHE A 66 -1.10 -21.67 -9.97
N ASN A 67 -0.35 -22.52 -10.68
CA ASN A 67 1.03 -22.81 -10.35
C ASN A 67 1.92 -21.56 -10.48
N ASP A 68 1.69 -20.77 -11.53
CA ASP A 68 2.44 -19.53 -11.78
C ASP A 68 2.15 -18.48 -10.70
N LEU A 69 0.88 -18.26 -10.37
CA LEU A 69 0.49 -17.32 -9.31
C LEU A 69 1.00 -17.76 -7.94
N ILE A 70 0.87 -19.05 -7.60
CA ILE A 70 1.38 -19.59 -6.34
C ILE A 70 2.89 -19.43 -6.26
N SER A 71 3.62 -19.76 -7.33
CA SER A 71 5.09 -19.63 -7.38
C SER A 71 5.52 -18.18 -7.27
N PHE A 72 4.82 -17.26 -7.94
CA PHE A 72 5.10 -15.83 -7.90
C PHE A 72 4.93 -15.25 -6.49
N TYR A 73 3.78 -15.47 -5.85
CA TYR A 73 3.53 -14.91 -4.52
C TYR A 73 4.31 -15.63 -3.42
N HIS A 74 4.53 -16.94 -3.54
CA HIS A 74 5.42 -17.66 -2.64
C HIS A 74 6.87 -17.17 -2.77
N GLY A 75 7.33 -16.87 -3.98
CA GLY A 75 8.66 -16.27 -4.23
C GLY A 75 8.86 -14.90 -3.61
N GLN A 76 7.78 -14.15 -3.37
CA GLN A 76 7.79 -12.89 -2.62
C GLN A 76 7.80 -13.08 -1.09
N GLY A 77 7.79 -14.32 -0.61
CA GLY A 77 7.76 -14.63 0.82
C GLY A 77 6.38 -14.47 1.47
N MET A 78 5.31 -14.50 0.68
CA MET A 78 3.94 -14.40 1.21
C MET A 78 3.55 -15.64 2.01
N ARG A 79 2.78 -15.44 3.10
CA ARG A 79 2.19 -16.53 3.88
C ARG A 79 1.06 -17.22 3.10
N ALA A 80 0.79 -18.49 3.42
CA ALA A 80 -0.25 -19.26 2.76
C ALA A 80 -1.64 -18.58 2.78
N GLU A 81 -2.04 -18.01 3.91
CA GLU A 81 -3.29 -17.26 4.06
C GLU A 81 -3.35 -16.03 3.14
N HIS A 82 -2.23 -15.30 3.04
CA HIS A 82 -2.12 -14.12 2.18
C HIS A 82 -2.25 -14.49 0.70
N ILE A 83 -1.63 -15.60 0.29
CA ILE A 83 -1.70 -16.09 -1.09
C ILE A 83 -3.16 -16.41 -1.46
N ILE A 84 -3.91 -17.06 -0.56
CA ILE A 84 -5.34 -17.37 -0.79
C ILE A 84 -6.15 -16.09 -0.97
N ASN A 85 -5.95 -15.11 -0.09
CA ASN A 85 -6.67 -13.85 -0.14
C ASN A 85 -6.34 -13.05 -1.40
N ILE A 86 -5.07 -12.95 -1.78
CA ILE A 86 -4.65 -12.26 -3.02
C ILE A 86 -5.24 -12.95 -4.25
N ILE A 87 -5.16 -14.28 -4.34
CA ILE A 87 -5.69 -15.02 -5.49
C ILE A 87 -7.21 -14.81 -5.62
N LYS A 88 -7.91 -14.71 -4.49
CA LYS A 88 -9.34 -14.42 -4.46
C LYS A 88 -9.67 -12.99 -4.85
N GLU A 89 -8.97 -12.00 -4.27
CA GLU A 89 -9.29 -10.57 -4.46
C GLU A 89 -8.77 -10.00 -5.79
N CYS A 90 -7.54 -10.36 -6.21
CA CYS A 90 -6.93 -9.83 -7.43
C CYS A 90 -7.31 -10.62 -8.69
N HIS A 91 -7.52 -11.94 -8.56
CA HIS A 91 -7.64 -12.83 -9.71
C HIS A 91 -9.00 -13.55 -9.78
N ASP A 92 -9.92 -13.25 -8.85
CA ASP A 92 -11.27 -13.84 -8.76
C ASP A 92 -11.29 -15.38 -8.73
N PHE A 93 -10.24 -15.99 -8.21
CA PHE A 93 -10.16 -17.45 -8.07
C PHE A 93 -10.30 -17.91 -6.62
N ASN A 94 -11.16 -18.91 -6.41
CA ASN A 94 -11.35 -19.52 -5.11
C ASN A 94 -10.39 -20.71 -4.91
N LEU A 95 -9.26 -20.45 -4.24
CA LEU A 95 -8.29 -21.48 -3.87
C LEU A 95 -8.53 -21.95 -2.44
N SER A 96 -8.70 -23.26 -2.23
CA SER A 96 -8.77 -23.81 -0.86
C SER A 96 -7.38 -23.91 -0.22
N PRO A 97 -7.25 -23.79 1.12
CA PRO A 97 -5.98 -23.99 1.82
C PRO A 97 -5.35 -25.36 1.52
N ARG A 98 -6.18 -26.39 1.36
CA ARG A 98 -5.75 -27.74 1.02
C ARG A 98 -5.19 -27.82 -0.41
N THR A 99 -5.82 -27.12 -1.35
CA THR A 99 -5.36 -27.04 -2.74
C THR A 99 -4.01 -26.32 -2.80
N LEU A 100 -3.88 -25.19 -2.08
CA LEU A 100 -2.62 -24.46 -1.97
C LEU A 100 -1.51 -25.35 -1.41
N ALA A 101 -1.74 -26.00 -0.26
CA ALA A 101 -0.74 -26.87 0.36
C ALA A 101 -0.30 -28.02 -0.56
N ARG A 102 -1.26 -28.66 -1.24
CA ARG A 102 -0.96 -29.72 -2.21
C ARG A 102 -0.14 -29.18 -3.38
N ARG A 103 -0.48 -28.00 -3.91
CA ARG A 103 0.24 -27.39 -5.03
C ARG A 103 1.64 -26.95 -4.64
N CYS A 104 1.83 -26.37 -3.45
CA CYS A 104 3.16 -26.06 -2.92
C CYS A 104 4.04 -27.32 -2.82
N GLN A 105 3.49 -28.46 -2.37
CA GLN A 105 4.22 -29.73 -2.35
C GLN A 105 4.62 -30.19 -3.75
N VAL A 106 3.69 -30.13 -4.71
CA VAL A 106 3.96 -30.52 -6.11
C VAL A 106 5.03 -29.63 -6.75
N LEU A 107 5.02 -28.33 -6.44
CA LEU A 107 5.96 -27.34 -6.95
C LEU A 107 7.29 -27.31 -6.18
N GLY A 108 7.46 -28.12 -5.13
CA GLY A 108 8.66 -28.10 -4.28
C GLY A 108 8.85 -26.79 -3.50
N LEU A 109 7.75 -26.05 -3.28
CA LEU A 109 7.75 -24.79 -2.56
C LEU A 109 7.64 -25.05 -1.06
N HIS A 110 8.72 -24.73 -0.34
CA HIS A 110 8.77 -24.79 1.11
C HIS A 110 8.86 -23.38 1.67
N GLN A 111 7.94 -23.05 2.59
CA GLN A 111 8.06 -21.83 3.38
C GLN A 111 9.29 -21.98 4.27
N LYS A 112 10.25 -21.05 4.16
CA LYS A 112 11.36 -20.99 5.12
C LYS A 112 10.76 -20.69 6.49
N HIS A 113 10.91 -21.61 7.43
CA HIS A 113 10.57 -21.32 8.83
C HIS A 113 11.45 -20.18 9.32
N ASP A 114 10.83 -19.21 10.00
CA ASP A 114 11.56 -18.11 10.61
C ASP A 114 12.56 -18.67 11.64
N ASP A 115 13.76 -18.11 11.71
CA ASP A 115 14.71 -18.51 12.74
C ASP A 115 14.20 -18.16 14.15
N ILE A 116 13.25 -17.22 14.26
CA ILE A 116 12.47 -16.95 15.48
C ILE A 116 11.52 -18.12 15.79
N ASP A 117 10.76 -18.60 14.80
CA ASP A 117 9.83 -19.73 14.95
C ASP A 117 10.56 -21.03 15.29
N LEU A 118 11.80 -21.16 14.80
CA LEU A 118 12.69 -22.28 15.11
C LEU A 118 13.41 -22.12 16.47
N GLY A 119 13.18 -21.02 17.19
CA GLY A 119 13.82 -20.72 18.47
C GLY A 119 15.34 -20.54 18.38
N LYS A 120 15.87 -20.29 17.19
CA LYS A 120 17.30 -20.07 16.96
C LYS A 120 17.73 -18.64 17.28
N VAL A 121 16.78 -17.70 17.22
CA VAL A 121 17.00 -16.28 17.51
C VAL A 121 15.80 -15.77 18.32
N THR A 122 16.02 -15.03 19.39
CA THR A 122 14.93 -14.41 20.14
C THR A 122 14.52 -13.07 19.53
N MET A 123 13.29 -12.62 19.78
CA MET A 123 12.82 -11.29 19.35
C MET A 123 13.71 -10.15 19.88
N GLU A 124 14.26 -10.34 21.09
CA GLU A 124 15.20 -9.41 21.73
C GLU A 124 16.53 -9.35 20.96
N GLU A 125 17.09 -10.49 20.56
CA GLU A 125 18.31 -10.56 19.76
C GLU A 125 18.12 -9.92 18.37
N VAL A 126 16.93 -10.04 17.76
CA VAL A 126 16.60 -9.36 16.50
C VAL A 126 16.54 -7.85 16.71
N ALA A 127 15.87 -7.39 17.76
CA ALA A 127 15.78 -5.97 18.09
C ALA A 127 17.18 -5.36 18.33
N ASP A 128 18.03 -6.04 19.10
CA ASP A 128 19.40 -5.61 19.35
C ASP A 128 20.25 -5.56 18.07
N ARG A 129 20.07 -6.51 17.15
CA ARG A 129 20.73 -6.50 15.84
C ARG A 129 20.26 -5.35 14.94
N ILE A 130 18.98 -4.98 15.01
CA ILE A 130 18.44 -3.84 14.28
C ILE A 130 18.97 -2.53 14.88
N SER A 131 18.95 -2.40 16.21
CA SER A 131 19.41 -1.21 16.93
C SER A 131 20.93 -0.99 16.84
N SER A 132 21.71 -2.07 16.72
CA SER A 132 23.16 -2.02 16.51
C SER A 132 23.58 -1.80 15.06
N CYS A 133 22.61 -1.82 14.13
CA CYS A 133 22.87 -1.57 12.71
C CYS A 133 23.02 -0.05 12.50
N PRO A 134 24.21 0.45 12.14
CA PRO A 134 24.41 1.89 11.92
C PRO A 134 23.52 2.35 10.75
N SER A 135 22.72 3.40 10.98
CA SER A 135 21.96 4.10 9.94
C SER A 135 22.90 4.48 8.79
N TYR A 136 22.80 3.78 7.65
CA TYR A 136 23.70 3.92 6.51
C TYR A 136 23.83 5.37 6.01
N PRO A 137 25.04 5.79 5.62
CA PRO A 137 25.26 6.50 4.38
C PRO A 137 25.77 5.54 3.29
N GLN A 138 25.09 5.61 2.14
CA GLN A 138 25.47 5.17 0.78
C GLN A 138 25.83 3.68 0.52
N LYS A 139 24.98 3.04 -0.30
CA LYS A 139 25.19 1.74 -0.98
C LYS A 139 26.49 1.72 -1.81
N PRO A 140 27.17 0.57 -1.96
CA PRO A 140 26.82 -0.34 -3.06
C PRO A 140 26.91 -1.85 -2.73
N ALA A 141 26.39 -2.66 -3.66
CA ALA A 141 26.35 -4.13 -3.73
C ALA A 141 25.21 -4.82 -2.96
N ARG A 142 24.15 -5.19 -3.73
CA ARG A 142 23.10 -6.17 -3.40
C ARG A 142 22.84 -6.37 -1.90
N CYS A 143 22.23 -5.36 -1.26
CA CYS A 143 21.49 -5.61 -0.02
C CYS A 143 20.30 -6.48 -0.37
N VAL A 144 20.44 -7.80 -0.22
CA VAL A 144 19.30 -8.66 0.04
C VAL A 144 18.81 -8.22 1.41
N CYS A 145 17.82 -7.33 1.46
CA CYS A 145 17.18 -7.00 2.72
C CYS A 145 16.69 -8.33 3.32
N PRO A 146 17.15 -8.71 4.53
CA PRO A 146 16.54 -9.83 5.21
C PRO A 146 15.06 -9.47 5.39
N GLN A 147 14.21 -10.46 5.17
CA GLN A 147 12.76 -10.37 5.30
C GLN A 147 12.39 -9.52 6.51
N LEU A 148 11.50 -8.54 6.30
CA LEU A 148 10.97 -7.72 7.37
C LEU A 148 10.46 -8.64 8.50
N PRO A 149 10.74 -8.33 9.77
CA PRO A 149 10.45 -9.19 10.92
C PRO A 149 8.95 -9.49 11.12
N THR A 150 8.07 -8.88 10.32
CA THR A 150 6.62 -9.09 10.40
C THR A 150 6.09 -10.04 9.32
N SER A 151 6.90 -10.58 8.41
CA SER A 151 6.46 -11.38 7.24
C SER A 151 5.38 -10.72 6.34
N CYS A 152 4.99 -9.48 6.66
CA CYS A 152 4.13 -8.64 5.85
C CYS A 152 5.00 -8.05 4.75
N SER A 153 4.98 -8.71 3.59
CA SER A 153 5.40 -8.05 2.36
C SER A 153 4.61 -6.75 2.22
N PRO A 154 5.27 -5.59 2.01
CA PRO A 154 4.60 -4.31 1.80
C PRO A 154 3.52 -4.39 0.71
N ASN A 155 3.67 -5.31 -0.24
CA ASN A 155 2.75 -5.51 -1.34
C ASN A 155 1.42 -6.18 -0.93
N TYR A 156 1.37 -6.94 0.17
CA TYR A 156 0.14 -7.65 0.58
C TYR A 156 -1.02 -6.67 0.82
N CYS A 157 -0.73 -5.59 1.53
CA CYS A 157 -1.67 -4.53 1.85
C CYS A 157 -2.30 -3.86 0.61
N TYR A 158 -1.54 -3.77 -0.49
CA TYR A 158 -2.02 -3.20 -1.75
C TYR A 158 -2.77 -4.23 -2.62
N LEU A 159 -2.41 -5.52 -2.52
CA LEU A 159 -2.98 -6.58 -3.34
C LEU A 159 -4.25 -7.19 -2.74
N ALA A 160 -4.42 -7.12 -1.41
CA ALA A 160 -5.62 -7.62 -0.73
C ALA A 160 -6.10 -6.58 0.30
N PRO A 161 -6.59 -5.42 -0.15
CA PRO A 161 -7.03 -4.35 0.74
C PRO A 161 -8.24 -4.78 1.57
N ALA A 162 -9.19 -5.56 1.02
CA ALA A 162 -10.41 -5.93 1.76
C ALA A 162 -10.08 -6.84 2.95
N SER A 163 -9.13 -7.75 2.78
CA SER A 163 -8.57 -8.59 3.86
C SER A 163 -7.87 -7.80 4.97
N ASN A 164 -7.59 -6.50 4.78
CA ASN A 164 -6.94 -5.62 5.75
C ASN A 164 -7.83 -4.41 6.15
N ASN A 165 -9.16 -4.56 6.08
CA ASN A 165 -10.13 -3.48 6.38
C ASN A 165 -9.95 -2.24 5.48
N GLY A 166 -9.43 -2.43 4.28
CA GLY A 166 -9.29 -1.38 3.30
C GLY A 166 -10.65 -0.88 2.81
N VAL A 167 -10.75 0.44 2.65
CA VAL A 167 -11.91 1.14 2.11
C VAL A 167 -11.49 1.72 0.76
N GLU A 168 -12.24 1.42 -0.32
CA GLU A 168 -11.92 1.88 -1.69
C GLU A 168 -10.52 1.48 -2.17
N GLY A 169 -10.00 0.34 -1.72
CA GLY A 169 -8.66 -0.14 -2.09
C GLY A 169 -7.51 0.52 -1.32
N LEU A 170 -7.81 1.35 -0.32
CA LEU A 170 -6.83 1.98 0.57
C LEU A 170 -7.01 1.50 2.00
N ILE A 171 -5.91 1.25 2.71
CA ILE A 171 -5.97 0.92 4.14
C ILE A 171 -6.17 2.22 4.93
N PRO A 172 -7.27 2.38 5.69
CA PRO A 172 -7.48 3.56 6.50
C PRO A 172 -6.45 3.58 7.64
N VAL A 173 -5.60 4.59 7.66
CA VAL A 173 -4.67 4.85 8.76
C VAL A 173 -5.29 5.91 9.66
N THR A 174 -5.42 5.62 10.95
CA THR A 174 -5.96 6.59 11.91
C THR A 174 -4.97 7.73 12.12
N LEU A 175 -5.51 8.97 12.18
CA LEU A 175 -4.69 10.18 12.33
C LEU A 175 -3.83 10.12 13.60
N GLU A 176 -4.41 9.62 14.70
CA GLU A 176 -3.73 9.43 15.99
C GLU A 176 -2.44 8.60 15.87
N HIS A 177 -2.45 7.57 15.04
CA HIS A 177 -1.27 6.71 14.85
C HIS A 177 -0.16 7.42 14.07
N VAL A 178 -0.55 8.25 13.09
CA VAL A 178 0.40 9.08 12.34
C VAL A 178 1.02 10.13 13.26
N GLU A 179 0.22 10.77 14.11
CA GLU A 179 0.69 11.75 15.09
C GLU A 179 1.64 11.14 16.12
N GLU A 180 1.36 9.93 16.63
CA GLU A 180 2.25 9.22 17.56
C GLU A 180 3.60 8.90 16.92
N ILE A 181 3.61 8.37 15.69
CA ILE A 181 4.83 8.07 14.94
C ILE A 181 5.61 9.36 14.66
N GLN A 182 4.91 10.43 14.28
CA GLN A 182 5.51 11.73 14.02
C GLN A 182 6.14 12.31 15.30
N ALA A 183 5.46 12.25 16.44
CA ALA A 183 5.99 12.72 17.71
C ALA A 183 7.20 11.90 18.18
N ARG A 184 7.19 10.57 17.96
CA ARG A 184 8.27 9.67 18.36
C ARG A 184 9.54 9.84 17.52
N HIS A 185 9.40 9.97 16.20
CA HIS A 185 10.55 9.96 15.28
C HIS A 185 10.96 11.34 14.77
N TYR A 186 10.03 12.30 14.79
CA TYR A 186 10.23 13.65 14.28
C TYR A 186 9.75 14.69 15.32
N PRO A 187 10.35 14.73 16.53
CA PRO A 187 9.97 15.70 17.57
C PRO A 187 10.12 17.16 17.11
N ASN A 188 11.03 17.41 16.16
CA ASN A 188 11.26 18.71 15.54
C ASN A 188 10.64 18.79 14.13
N ALA A 189 9.50 18.13 13.90
CA ALA A 189 8.87 18.08 12.57
C ALA A 189 8.69 19.46 11.94
N ASP A 190 8.38 20.49 12.72
CA ASP A 190 8.21 21.86 12.23
C ASP A 190 9.54 22.49 11.78
N GLU A 191 10.65 22.19 12.45
CA GLU A 191 11.98 22.62 12.03
C GLU A 191 12.41 21.88 10.76
N ILE A 192 12.14 20.58 10.67
CA ILE A 192 12.45 19.75 9.49
C ILE A 192 11.60 20.17 8.27
N ARG A 193 10.35 20.59 8.51
CA ARG A 193 9.46 21.18 7.50
C ARG A 193 9.92 22.56 7.04
N THR A 194 10.84 23.19 7.76
CA THR A 194 11.39 24.49 7.39
C THR A 194 12.45 24.30 6.30
N THR A 195 12.01 24.13 5.05
CA THR A 195 12.89 24.04 3.86
C THR A 195 13.42 25.40 3.40
N SER A 196 12.77 26.48 3.82
CA SER A 196 13.14 27.85 3.45
C SER A 196 14.10 28.48 4.47
N PRO A 197 15.19 29.13 4.03
CA PRO A 197 16.05 29.91 4.91
C PRO A 197 15.27 30.97 5.72
N LEU A 198 15.71 31.26 6.94
CA LEU A 198 15.07 32.22 7.85
C LEU A 198 14.87 33.61 7.21
N TRP A 199 15.87 34.13 6.51
CA TRP A 199 15.80 35.44 5.85
C TRP A 199 14.67 35.50 4.81
N LEU A 200 14.38 34.40 4.12
CA LEU A 200 13.30 34.33 3.14
C LEU A 200 11.94 34.35 3.85
N ARG A 201 11.82 33.67 4.99
CA ARG A 201 10.60 33.69 5.81
C ARG A 201 10.31 35.08 6.34
N GLU A 202 11.33 35.81 6.79
CA GLU A 202 11.21 37.20 7.25
C GLU A 202 10.72 38.12 6.13
N ILE A 203 11.31 38.02 4.93
CA ILE A 203 10.87 38.80 3.76
C ILE A 203 9.43 38.44 3.36
N CYS A 204 9.09 37.15 3.32
CA CYS A 204 7.74 36.71 3.00
C CYS A 204 6.73 37.20 4.03
N ALA A 205 7.06 37.18 5.33
CA ALA A 205 6.19 37.68 6.40
C ALA A 205 5.97 39.20 6.29
N SER A 206 7.04 39.98 6.04
CA SER A 206 6.91 41.43 5.81
C SER A 206 6.08 41.75 4.56
N ALA A 207 6.30 41.02 3.46
CA ALA A 207 5.50 41.20 2.24
C ALA A 207 4.03 40.80 2.44
N GLN A 208 3.75 39.76 3.24
CA GLN A 208 2.39 39.35 3.59
C GLN A 208 1.66 40.43 4.40
N GLU A 209 2.35 41.04 5.37
CA GLU A 209 1.80 42.15 6.17
C GLU A 209 1.50 43.37 5.29
N GLU A 210 2.44 43.76 4.43
CA GLU A 210 2.30 44.91 3.52
C GLU A 210 1.15 44.70 2.50
N LEU A 211 1.00 43.48 1.99
CA LEU A 211 -0.04 43.12 1.03
C LEU A 211 -1.39 42.76 1.67
N GLN A 212 -1.45 42.75 3.01
CA GLN A 212 -2.61 42.35 3.80
C GLN A 212 -3.14 40.97 3.37
N ILE A 213 -2.22 40.00 3.21
CA ILE A 213 -2.54 38.64 2.80
C ILE A 213 -2.58 37.76 4.06
N ASP A 214 -3.78 37.30 4.41
CA ASP A 214 -3.95 36.28 5.44
C ASP A 214 -3.88 34.88 4.82
N MET A 215 -2.75 34.20 5.03
CA MET A 215 -2.50 32.84 4.53
C MET A 215 -3.48 31.80 5.09
N ALA A 216 -4.06 32.02 6.27
CA ALA A 216 -5.00 31.09 6.88
C ALA A 216 -6.38 31.12 6.20
N ASN A 217 -6.69 32.22 5.50
CA ASN A 217 -7.98 32.46 4.85
C ASN A 217 -7.90 32.35 3.31
N VAL A 218 -6.81 31.82 2.76
CA VAL A 218 -6.68 31.56 1.31
C VAL A 218 -7.50 30.33 0.94
N THR A 219 -8.49 30.51 0.08
CA THR A 219 -9.34 29.47 -0.48
C THR A 219 -9.15 29.38 -2.00
N MET A 220 -9.64 28.30 -2.61
CA MET A 220 -9.59 28.13 -4.07
C MET A 220 -10.29 29.25 -4.85
N GLU A 221 -11.22 29.98 -4.20
CA GLU A 221 -11.96 31.08 -4.81
C GLU A 221 -11.18 32.40 -4.79
N ASN A 222 -10.37 32.65 -3.77
CA ASN A 222 -9.64 33.92 -3.59
C ASN A 222 -8.14 33.84 -3.95
N ILE A 223 -7.62 32.64 -4.21
CA ILE A 223 -6.20 32.41 -4.49
C ILE A 223 -5.68 33.22 -5.69
N TRP A 224 -6.51 33.40 -6.72
CA TRP A 224 -6.13 34.18 -7.91
C TRP A 224 -6.02 35.68 -7.61
N THR A 225 -6.87 36.20 -6.73
CA THR A 225 -6.81 37.59 -6.27
C THR A 225 -5.56 37.84 -5.45
N VAL A 226 -5.22 36.91 -4.54
CA VAL A 226 -3.98 36.94 -3.76
C VAL A 226 -2.76 36.89 -4.69
N PHE A 227 -2.76 36.00 -5.67
CA PHE A 227 -1.69 35.90 -6.65
C PHE A 227 -1.51 37.19 -7.47
N HIS A 228 -2.61 37.83 -7.89
CA HIS A 228 -2.56 39.11 -8.60
C HIS A 228 -1.95 40.23 -7.74
N LYS A 229 -2.27 40.29 -6.44
CA LYS A 229 -1.67 41.27 -5.52
C LYS A 229 -0.15 41.09 -5.42
N ILE A 230 0.31 39.85 -5.25
CA ILE A 230 1.74 39.52 -5.19
C ILE A 230 2.44 39.89 -6.51
N LEU A 231 1.81 39.57 -7.65
CA LEU A 231 2.39 39.81 -8.96
C LEU A 231 2.48 41.32 -9.28
N LEU A 232 1.48 42.10 -8.87
CA LEU A 232 1.52 43.57 -8.98
C LEU A 232 2.63 44.18 -8.12
N PHE A 233 2.80 43.68 -6.89
CA PHE A 233 3.89 44.10 -6.00
C PHE A 233 5.27 43.82 -6.60
N LEU A 234 5.48 42.63 -7.15
CA LEU A 234 6.74 42.28 -7.83
C LEU A 234 6.99 43.17 -9.04
N ARG A 235 5.97 43.44 -9.87
CA ARG A 235 6.11 44.35 -11.02
C ARG A 235 6.41 45.79 -10.60
N SER A 236 5.76 46.29 -9.55
CA SER A 236 6.05 47.64 -9.04
C SER A 236 7.45 47.74 -8.48
N TYR A 237 7.91 46.67 -7.83
CA TYR A 237 9.27 46.55 -7.33
C TYR A 237 10.28 46.56 -8.48
N ASP A 238 10.09 45.72 -9.50
CA ASP A 238 10.97 45.66 -10.69
C ASP A 238 11.01 47.00 -11.44
N LEU A 239 9.86 47.68 -11.60
CA LEU A 239 9.79 49.00 -12.23
C LEU A 239 10.52 50.07 -11.42
N PHE A 240 10.42 50.02 -10.08
CA PHE A 240 11.16 50.91 -9.20
C PHE A 240 12.67 50.66 -9.29
N LEU A 241 13.10 49.41 -9.42
CA LEU A 241 14.52 49.07 -9.60
C LEU A 241 15.07 49.53 -10.94
N LEU A 242 14.33 49.30 -12.03
CA LEU A 242 14.75 49.60 -13.41
C LEU A 242 14.62 51.09 -13.77
N GLY A 243 13.87 51.87 -12.99
CA GLY A 243 13.66 53.31 -13.22
C GLY A 243 14.74 54.23 -12.62
N ILE A 244 15.72 53.69 -11.90
CA ILE A 244 16.77 54.49 -11.23
C ILE A 244 18.01 54.60 -12.15
N PRO A 245 18.48 55.81 -12.49
CA PRO A 245 19.68 55.99 -13.31
C PRO A 245 20.93 55.44 -12.59
N GLU A 246 21.87 54.86 -13.34
CA GLU A 246 23.15 54.41 -12.80
C GLU A 246 23.87 55.56 -12.08
N GLY A 247 24.27 55.34 -10.81
CA GLY A 247 25.05 56.29 -10.01
C GLY A 247 24.24 57.23 -9.10
N VAL A 248 22.92 57.17 -9.09
CA VAL A 248 22.11 57.93 -8.12
C VAL A 248 22.03 57.15 -6.80
N PRO A 249 22.38 57.75 -5.64
CA PRO A 249 22.27 57.07 -4.36
C PRO A 249 20.81 56.72 -4.08
N ARG A 250 20.52 55.42 -4.04
CA ARG A 250 19.21 54.87 -3.69
C ARG A 250 19.27 54.17 -2.35
N ALA A 251 18.15 54.12 -1.65
CA ALA A 251 18.04 53.26 -0.48
C ALA A 251 18.31 51.80 -0.92
N ALA A 252 19.21 51.11 -0.22
CA ALA A 252 19.51 49.72 -0.50
C ALA A 252 18.21 48.90 -0.48
N THR A 253 18.04 48.10 -1.51
CA THR A 253 16.87 47.23 -1.67
C THR A 253 16.81 46.21 -0.55
N ASN A 254 15.63 45.63 -0.30
CA ASN A 254 15.50 44.54 0.67
C ASN A 254 16.39 43.35 0.31
N HIS A 255 16.64 43.12 -0.99
CA HIS A 255 17.61 42.13 -1.46
C HIS A 255 19.05 42.51 -1.13
N GLU A 256 19.50 43.73 -1.43
CA GLU A 256 20.86 44.19 -1.11
C GLU A 256 21.10 44.24 0.40
N LYS A 257 20.11 44.68 1.19
CA LYS A 257 20.16 44.63 2.66
C LYS A 257 20.20 43.19 3.18
N ALA A 258 19.46 42.26 2.57
CA ALA A 258 19.49 40.86 2.93
C ALA A 258 20.84 40.23 2.56
N VAL A 259 21.40 40.54 1.39
CA VAL A 259 22.74 40.12 0.97
C VAL A 259 23.80 40.66 1.92
N GLU A 260 23.75 41.94 2.25
CA GLU A 260 24.67 42.58 3.21
C GLU A 260 24.52 41.97 4.62
N THR A 261 23.29 41.71 5.07
CA THR A 261 23.02 41.05 6.36
C THR A 261 23.56 39.62 6.38
N ILE A 262 23.38 38.86 5.29
CA ILE A 262 23.92 37.51 5.14
C ILE A 262 25.45 37.55 5.11
N GLN A 263 26.04 38.44 4.32
CA GLN A 263 27.49 38.59 4.22
C GLN A 263 28.11 39.03 5.55
N ASN A 264 27.46 39.91 6.30
CA ASN A 264 27.88 40.34 7.64
C ASN A 264 27.69 39.25 8.70
N ARG A 265 26.60 38.47 8.64
CA ARG A 265 26.28 37.41 9.61
C ARG A 265 27.08 36.13 9.39
N PHE A 266 27.50 35.86 8.15
CA PHE A 266 28.30 34.69 7.78
C PHE A 266 29.76 35.03 7.42
N GLY A 267 30.21 36.27 7.67
CA GLY A 267 31.63 36.64 7.67
C GLY A 267 32.32 36.71 6.29
N LEU A 268 31.58 36.98 5.21
CA LEU A 268 32.14 37.02 3.85
C LEU A 268 32.55 38.41 3.35
N VAL A 269 32.36 39.47 4.15
CA VAL A 269 32.95 40.78 3.85
C VAL A 269 34.35 40.84 4.46
N SER A 270 35.39 40.93 3.62
CA SER A 270 36.72 41.34 4.08
C SER A 270 36.57 42.75 4.67
N ARG A 271 36.81 42.87 5.98
CA ARG A 271 36.95 44.17 6.63
C ARG A 271 38.26 44.79 6.16
N ASP A 272 38.24 45.42 5.00
CA ASP A 272 39.33 46.25 4.56
C ASP A 272 39.13 47.65 5.14
N ASN A 273 40.13 48.07 5.92
CA ASN A 273 40.30 49.42 6.46
C ASN A 273 40.43 50.47 5.36
#